data_AF-A0A022R9Y4-F1
#
_entry.id   AF-A0A022R9Y4-F1
#
_cell.length_a   1.000
_cell.length_b   1.000
_cell.length_c   1.000
_cell.angle_alpha   90.00
_cell.angle_beta   90.00
_cell.angle_gamma   90.00
#
_symmetry.space_group_name_H-M   'P 1'
#
loop_
_entity.id
_entity.type
_entity.pdbx_description
1 polymer ?
#
loop_
_entity_poly.entity_id
_entity_poly.type
_entity_poly.pdbx_seq_one_letter_code
_entity_poly.pdbx_strand_id
1 'polypeptide(L)'
;MANAGPSVYKACAACKHQRKKYDQNCTLAKYFPAEKSNDYENVYHLFGMQNTLKILKLVDEDERGTAIESIIMEVRMRLEYPVHDHFSVARKLSLEIRCMATFRWRESLVSRLKRRRKSMKLSARKFPYVKERIIGPARRPVEGSLINRSNILPTAHILCFCQLS
;
A
#
# COMPACT_ATOMS: atom_id res chain seq x y z
N MET A 1 -9.75 44.47 -39.50
CA MET A 1 -10.68 44.19 -38.38
C MET A 1 -11.50 42.96 -38.77
N ALA A 2 -11.22 41.80 -38.18
CA ALA A 2 -11.91 40.56 -38.55
C ALA A 2 -13.32 40.55 -37.95
N ASN A 3 -14.33 40.42 -38.82
CA ASN A 3 -15.73 40.22 -38.46
C ASN A 3 -15.91 38.83 -37.83
N ALA A 4 -16.17 38.77 -36.53
CA ALA A 4 -16.76 37.59 -35.93
C ALA A 4 -18.28 37.65 -36.18
N GLY A 5 -18.81 36.65 -36.91
CA GLY A 5 -20.26 36.45 -37.04
C GLY A 5 -20.92 36.27 -35.66
N PRO A 6 -22.26 36.19 -35.56
CA PRO A 6 -22.95 36.05 -34.29
C PRO A 6 -22.53 34.73 -33.64
N SER A 7 -21.50 34.77 -32.79
CA SER A 7 -21.21 33.69 -31.88
C SER A 7 -22.46 33.57 -31.03
N VAL A 8 -23.21 32.48 -31.19
CA VAL A 8 -24.20 32.08 -30.21
C VAL A 8 -23.43 31.98 -28.90
N TYR A 9 -23.47 33.05 -28.09
CA TYR A 9 -22.75 33.13 -26.83
C TYR A 9 -23.40 32.07 -25.92
N LYS A 10 -22.85 30.86 -25.95
CA LYS A 10 -23.36 29.75 -25.15
C LYS A 10 -23.08 30.10 -23.69
N ALA A 11 -24.14 30.34 -22.93
CA ALA A 11 -24.04 30.58 -21.50
C ALA A 11 -23.30 29.42 -20.83
N CYS A 12 -22.40 29.72 -19.90
CA CYS A 12 -21.74 28.69 -19.09
C CYS A 12 -22.77 27.87 -18.30
N ALA A 13 -22.39 26.66 -17.87
CA ALA A 13 -23.29 25.75 -17.18
C ALA A 13 -23.91 26.38 -15.91
N ALA A 14 -23.13 27.18 -15.17
CA ALA A 14 -23.62 27.88 -13.98
C ALA A 14 -24.69 28.93 -14.29
N CYS A 15 -24.43 29.82 -15.25
CA CYS A 15 -25.40 30.86 -15.65
C CYS A 15 -26.67 30.24 -16.24
N LYS A 16 -26.53 29.16 -17.01
CA LYS A 16 -27.65 28.39 -17.55
C LYS A 16 -28.52 27.81 -16.44
N HIS A 17 -27.93 27.16 -15.46
CA HIS A 17 -28.66 26.57 -14.32
C HIS A 17 -29.35 27.65 -13.46
N GLN A 18 -28.67 28.78 -13.21
CA GLN A 18 -29.22 29.89 -12.43
C GLN A 18 -30.20 30.78 -13.21
N ARG A 19 -30.42 30.52 -14.51
CA ARG A 19 -31.21 31.37 -15.43
C ARG A 19 -30.80 32.85 -15.42
N LYS A 20 -29.51 33.13 -15.20
CA LYS A 20 -28.95 34.50 -15.21
C LYS A 20 -28.43 34.84 -16.60
N LYS A 21 -28.44 36.14 -16.93
CA LYS A 21 -27.80 36.64 -18.15
C LYS A 21 -26.30 36.28 -18.10
N TYR A 22 -25.80 35.69 -19.18
CA TYR A 22 -24.38 35.35 -19.29
C TYR A 22 -23.55 36.63 -19.40
N ASP A 23 -22.51 36.72 -18.58
CA ASP A 23 -21.51 37.77 -18.63
C ASP A 23 -20.17 37.16 -19.10
N GLN A 24 -19.45 37.90 -19.94
CA GLN A 24 -18.17 37.47 -20.48
C GLN A 24 -17.10 37.34 -19.36
N ASN A 25 -17.26 38.08 -18.26
CA ASN A 25 -16.37 38.05 -17.10
C ASN A 25 -16.80 37.06 -16.00
N CYS A 26 -17.66 36.08 -16.32
CA CYS A 26 -18.10 35.09 -15.34
C CYS A 26 -16.94 34.18 -14.88
N THR A 27 -16.55 34.28 -13.60
CA THR A 27 -15.47 33.46 -13.00
C THR A 27 -15.74 31.95 -13.11
N LEU A 28 -17.01 31.55 -13.04
CA LEU A 28 -17.41 30.14 -13.15
C LEU A 28 -17.31 29.59 -14.57
N ALA A 29 -17.27 30.45 -15.59
CA ALA A 29 -17.16 30.01 -16.98
C ALA A 29 -15.83 29.31 -17.29
N LYS A 30 -14.75 29.68 -16.59
CA LYS A 30 -13.43 29.01 -16.69
C LYS A 30 -13.50 27.54 -16.27
N TYR A 31 -14.37 27.23 -15.31
CA TYR A 31 -14.42 25.93 -14.65
C TYR A 31 -15.57 25.05 -15.15
N PHE A 32 -16.72 25.65 -15.44
CA PHE A 32 -17.94 24.98 -15.87
C PHE A 32 -18.38 25.51 -17.24
N PRO A 33 -17.71 25.10 -18.34
CA PRO A 33 -18.16 25.41 -19.69
C PRO A 33 -19.52 24.77 -19.98
N ALA A 34 -20.14 25.13 -21.09
CA ALA A 34 -21.48 24.67 -21.44
C ALA A 34 -21.60 23.13 -21.59
N GLU A 35 -20.52 22.43 -21.96
CA GLU A 35 -20.52 20.96 -22.04
C GLU A 35 -20.65 20.29 -20.66
N LYS A 36 -20.09 20.90 -19.61
CA LYS A 36 -20.06 20.34 -18.24
C LYS A 36 -21.31 20.68 -17.42
N SER A 37 -22.48 20.76 -18.07
CA SER A 37 -23.74 21.12 -17.40
C SER A 37 -24.17 20.11 -16.34
N ASN A 38 -23.99 18.82 -16.61
CA ASN A 38 -24.33 17.75 -15.67
C ASN A 38 -23.41 17.79 -14.43
N ASP A 39 -22.10 17.98 -14.65
CA ASP A 39 -21.14 18.09 -13.55
C ASP A 39 -21.45 19.28 -12.63
N TYR A 40 -21.82 20.43 -13.20
CA TYR A 40 -22.23 21.59 -12.41
C TYR A 40 -23.45 21.26 -11.54
N GLU A 41 -24.46 20.60 -12.09
CA GLU A 41 -25.67 20.24 -11.37
C GLU A 41 -25.37 19.27 -10.22
N ASN A 42 -24.53 18.26 -10.46
CA ASN A 42 -24.12 17.32 -9.43
C ASN A 42 -23.33 18.00 -8.30
N VAL A 43 -22.41 18.92 -8.63
CA VAL A 43 -21.66 19.70 -7.64
C VAL A 43 -22.59 20.62 -6.86
N TYR A 44 -23.54 21.26 -7.54
CA TYR A 44 -24.54 22.11 -6.90
C TYR A 44 -25.43 21.31 -5.95
N HIS A 45 -25.83 20.10 -6.32
CA HIS A 45 -26.70 19.25 -5.50
C HIS A 45 -25.98 18.71 -4.25
N LEU A 46 -24.72 18.23 -4.38
CA LEU A 46 -24.01 17.59 -3.26
C LEU A 46 -23.23 18.56 -2.37
N PHE A 47 -22.56 19.55 -2.95
CA PHE A 47 -21.74 20.51 -2.17
C PHE A 47 -22.42 21.88 -2.05
N GLY A 48 -23.14 22.29 -3.09
CA GLY A 48 -23.68 23.64 -3.20
C GLY A 48 -22.62 24.66 -3.62
N MET A 49 -22.99 25.57 -4.53
CA MET A 49 -22.02 26.51 -5.12
C MET A 49 -21.36 27.44 -4.10
N GLN A 50 -22.04 27.79 -3.00
CA GLN A 50 -21.43 28.64 -1.96
C GLN A 50 -20.28 27.94 -1.26
N ASN A 51 -20.40 26.64 -0.98
CA ASN A 51 -19.34 25.87 -0.36
C ASN A 51 -18.19 25.62 -1.33
N THR A 52 -18.50 25.30 -2.59
CA THR A 52 -17.49 25.18 -3.65
C THR A 52 -16.69 26.48 -3.78
N LEU A 53 -17.35 27.64 -3.82
CA LEU A 53 -16.66 28.94 -3.89
C LEU A 53 -15.82 29.23 -2.65
N LYS A 54 -16.28 28.86 -1.45
CA LYS A 54 -15.49 28.99 -0.22
C LYS A 54 -14.21 28.16 -0.30
N ILE A 55 -14.30 26.91 -0.74
CA ILE A 55 -13.13 26.04 -0.91
C ILE A 55 -12.15 26.65 -1.93
N LEU A 56 -12.65 27.15 -3.06
CA LEU A 56 -11.80 27.74 -4.09
C LEU A 56 -11.10 29.03 -3.63
N LYS A 57 -11.70 29.78 -2.71
CA LYS A 57 -11.05 30.96 -2.12
C LYS A 57 -9.89 30.61 -1.19
N LEU A 58 -9.87 29.40 -0.63
CA LEU A 58 -8.78 28.91 0.23
C LEU A 58 -7.60 28.35 -0.58
N VAL A 59 -7.80 28.10 -1.87
CA VAL A 59 -6.80 27.53 -2.78
C VAL A 59 -6.19 28.63 -3.65
N ASP A 60 -4.88 28.53 -3.90
CA ASP A 60 -4.15 29.42 -4.79
C ASP A 60 -4.73 29.40 -6.21
N GLU A 61 -4.67 30.54 -6.92
CA GLU A 61 -5.34 30.71 -8.21
C GLU A 61 -4.94 29.66 -9.26
N ASP A 62 -3.68 29.24 -9.24
CA ASP A 62 -3.11 28.27 -10.17
C ASP A 62 -3.67 26.85 -9.93
N GLU A 63 -3.96 26.50 -8.68
CA GLU A 63 -4.44 25.17 -8.29
C GLU A 63 -5.97 25.06 -8.30
N ARG A 64 -6.71 26.17 -8.38
CA ARG A 64 -8.18 26.17 -8.40
C ARG A 64 -8.78 25.31 -9.50
N GLY A 65 -8.11 25.23 -10.66
CA GLY A 65 -8.53 24.33 -11.75
C GLY A 65 -8.51 22.87 -11.32
N THR A 66 -7.38 22.43 -10.75
CA THR A 66 -7.21 21.07 -10.21
C THR A 66 -8.17 20.79 -9.07
N ALA A 67 -8.36 21.75 -8.17
CA ALA A 67 -9.27 21.61 -7.03
C ALA A 67 -10.73 21.37 -7.48
N ILE A 68 -11.20 22.07 -8.51
CA ILE A 68 -12.55 21.84 -9.06
C ILE A 68 -12.67 20.46 -9.69
N GLU A 69 -11.67 20.02 -10.45
CA GLU A 69 -11.70 18.67 -11.03
C GLU A 69 -11.73 17.60 -9.93
N SER A 70 -11.02 17.80 -8.82
CA SER A 70 -11.11 16.92 -7.64
C SER A 70 -12.51 16.93 -7.02
N ILE A 71 -13.14 18.09 -6.87
CA ILE A 71 -14.52 18.20 -6.36
C ILE A 71 -15.50 17.48 -7.29
N ILE A 72 -15.40 17.69 -8.61
CA ILE A 72 -16.25 17.02 -9.60
C ILE A 72 -16.08 15.50 -9.51
N MET A 73 -14.82 15.02 -9.41
CA MET A 73 -14.52 13.61 -9.26
C MET A 73 -15.13 13.02 -7.99
N GLU A 74 -15.02 13.70 -6.85
CA GLU A 74 -15.61 13.24 -5.59
C GLU A 74 -17.14 13.17 -5.66
N VAL A 75 -17.77 14.21 -6.22
CA VAL A 75 -19.21 14.26 -6.47
C VAL A 75 -19.67 13.08 -7.31
N ARG A 76 -18.99 12.80 -8.43
CA ARG A 76 -19.31 11.66 -9.30
C ARG A 76 -19.22 10.34 -8.55
N MET A 77 -18.18 10.15 -7.75
CA MET A 77 -18.03 8.93 -6.95
C MET A 77 -19.13 8.76 -5.90
N ARG A 78 -19.57 9.83 -5.24
CA ARG A 78 -20.69 9.76 -4.29
C ARG A 78 -22.01 9.40 -4.96
N LEU A 79 -22.23 9.84 -6.21
CA LEU A 79 -23.40 9.46 -6.99
C LEU A 79 -23.34 8.00 -7.48
N GLU A 80 -22.16 7.54 -7.89
CA GLU A 80 -21.96 6.16 -8.37
C GLU A 80 -21.97 5.13 -7.23
N TYR A 81 -21.44 5.49 -6.05
CA TYR A 81 -21.31 4.60 -4.90
C TYR A 81 -21.94 5.19 -3.62
N PRO A 82 -23.28 5.31 -3.55
CA PRO A 82 -23.97 6.05 -2.48
C PRO A 82 -23.85 5.43 -1.07
N VAL A 83 -23.56 4.13 -0.96
CA VAL A 83 -23.38 3.42 0.33
C VAL A 83 -21.89 3.25 0.68
N HIS A 84 -21.04 3.38 -0.32
CA HIS A 84 -19.66 2.98 -0.29
C HIS A 84 -18.86 4.08 -0.96
N ASP A 85 -18.71 5.23 -0.29
CA ASP A 85 -17.93 6.38 -0.77
C ASP A 85 -16.56 5.96 -1.35
N HIS A 86 -15.78 6.93 -1.87
CA HIS A 86 -14.40 6.72 -2.34
C HIS A 86 -13.52 5.81 -1.45
N PHE A 87 -13.80 5.78 -0.15
CA PHE A 87 -13.18 4.87 0.81
C PHE A 87 -13.26 3.37 0.44
N SER A 88 -14.36 2.92 -0.15
CA SER A 88 -14.55 1.51 -0.53
C SER A 88 -13.60 1.08 -1.64
N VAL A 89 -13.44 1.94 -2.65
CA VAL A 89 -12.52 1.79 -3.77
C VAL A 89 -11.08 1.82 -3.25
N ALA A 90 -10.73 2.82 -2.44
CA ALA A 90 -9.41 2.92 -1.82
C ALA A 90 -9.08 1.70 -0.95
N ARG A 91 -10.05 1.19 -0.18
CA ARG A 91 -9.89 -0.01 0.65
C ARG A 91 -9.66 -1.25 -0.21
N LYS A 92 -10.42 -1.44 -1.28
CA LYS A 92 -10.25 -2.57 -2.21
C LYS A 92 -8.85 -2.57 -2.81
N LEU A 93 -8.42 -1.45 -3.39
CA LEU A 93 -7.07 -1.28 -3.95
C LEU A 93 -5.98 -1.54 -2.90
N SER A 94 -6.15 -1.02 -1.68
CA SER A 94 -5.20 -1.23 -0.59
C SER A 94 -5.11 -2.71 -0.18
N LEU A 95 -6.24 -3.42 -0.17
CA LEU A 95 -6.27 -4.86 0.10
C LEU A 95 -5.58 -5.66 -1.00
N GLU A 96 -5.79 -5.31 -2.27
CA GLU A 96 -5.11 -5.95 -3.40
C GLU A 96 -3.58 -5.77 -3.31
N ILE A 97 -3.11 -4.55 -3.05
CA ILE A 97 -1.68 -4.25 -2.84
C ILE A 97 -1.14 -5.08 -1.67
N ARG A 98 -1.86 -5.11 -0.54
CA ARG A 98 -1.47 -5.88 0.64
C ARG A 98 -1.39 -7.38 0.35
N CYS A 99 -2.37 -7.94 -0.34
CA CYS A 99 -2.39 -9.35 -0.73
C CYS A 99 -1.25 -9.71 -1.67
N MET A 100 -0.94 -8.86 -2.66
CA MET A 100 0.21 -9.08 -3.53
C MET A 100 1.53 -9.03 -2.76
N ALA A 101 1.67 -8.09 -1.82
CA ALA A 101 2.86 -7.96 -0.99
C ALA A 101 3.06 -9.18 -0.07
N THR A 102 2.00 -9.70 0.55
CA THR A 102 2.07 -10.90 1.41
C THR A 102 2.41 -12.14 0.59
N PHE A 103 1.85 -12.29 -0.60
CA PHE A 103 2.19 -13.38 -1.51
C PHE A 103 3.68 -13.36 -1.88
N ARG A 104 4.19 -12.20 -2.31
CA ARG A 104 5.62 -12.02 -2.64
C ARG A 104 6.53 -12.32 -1.44
N TRP A 105 6.13 -11.90 -0.24
CA TRP A 105 6.89 -12.19 0.98
C TRP A 105 6.92 -13.68 1.30
N ARG A 106 5.79 -14.37 1.15
CA ARG A 106 5.67 -15.82 1.35
C ARG A 106 6.57 -16.61 0.41
N GLU A 107 6.58 -16.28 -0.88
CA GLU A 107 7.47 -16.91 -1.89
C GLU A 107 8.95 -16.73 -1.55
N SER A 108 9.34 -15.53 -1.12
CA SER A 108 10.69 -15.23 -0.66
C SER A 108 11.07 -16.02 0.60
N LEU A 109 10.16 -16.13 1.57
CA LEU A 109 10.37 -16.91 2.79
C LEU A 109 10.53 -18.41 2.48
N VAL A 110 9.65 -18.98 1.65
CA VAL A 110 9.73 -20.38 1.20
C VAL A 110 11.07 -20.64 0.51
N SER A 111 11.52 -19.72 -0.35
CA SER A 111 12.81 -19.82 -1.03
C SER A 111 14.00 -19.77 -0.06
N ARG A 112 13.93 -18.92 0.99
CA ARG A 112 14.94 -18.88 2.07
C ARG A 112 14.97 -20.19 2.89
N LEU A 113 13.80 -20.73 3.23
CA LEU A 113 13.67 -21.99 3.97
C LEU A 113 14.18 -23.19 3.15
N LYS A 114 13.87 -23.25 1.85
CA LYS A 114 14.40 -24.27 0.92
C LYS A 114 15.94 -24.22 0.87
N ARG A 115 16.54 -23.03 0.77
CA ARG A 115 18.01 -22.84 0.82
C ARG A 115 18.60 -23.32 2.14
N ARG A 116 18.03 -22.92 3.28
CA ARG A 116 18.45 -23.39 4.62
C ARG A 116 18.36 -24.91 4.76
N ARG A 117 17.27 -25.53 4.30
CA ARG A 117 17.09 -27.00 4.32
C ARG A 117 18.13 -27.71 3.45
N LYS A 118 18.44 -27.17 2.27
CA LYS A 118 19.50 -27.72 1.40
C LYS A 118 20.87 -27.64 2.07
N SER A 119 21.17 -26.52 2.73
CA SER A 119 22.42 -26.33 3.50
C SER A 119 22.53 -27.30 4.68
N MET A 120 21.48 -27.48 5.50
CA MET A 120 21.47 -28.47 6.59
C MET A 120 21.62 -29.91 6.09
N LYS A 121 20.99 -30.26 4.96
CA LYS A 121 21.17 -31.58 4.34
C LYS A 121 22.59 -31.79 3.81
N LEU A 122 23.22 -30.75 3.28
CA LEU A 122 24.62 -30.79 2.85
C LEU A 122 25.56 -30.95 4.05
N SER A 123 25.33 -30.25 5.18
CA SER A 123 26.16 -30.40 6.38
C SER A 123 25.98 -31.77 7.05
N ALA A 124 24.76 -32.30 7.11
CA ALA A 124 24.48 -33.65 7.61
C ALA A 124 25.09 -34.77 6.74
N ARG A 125 25.24 -34.54 5.42
CA ARG A 125 25.99 -35.45 4.52
C ARG A 125 27.51 -35.31 4.68
N LYS A 126 28.00 -34.13 5.08
CA LYS A 126 29.43 -33.84 5.24
C LYS A 126 30.02 -34.40 6.54
N PHE A 127 29.17 -34.74 7.51
CA PHE A 127 29.53 -35.48 8.73
C PHE A 127 28.65 -36.74 8.85
N PRO A 128 28.98 -37.83 8.12
CA PRO A 128 28.37 -39.11 8.41
C PRO A 128 28.83 -39.57 9.80
N TYR A 129 27.88 -39.87 10.67
CA TYR A 129 28.12 -40.54 11.94
C TYR A 129 29.05 -41.74 11.70
N VAL A 130 30.29 -41.68 12.20
CA VAL A 130 31.26 -42.77 12.12
C VAL A 130 30.76 -43.86 13.05
N LYS A 131 30.16 -44.91 12.49
CA LYS A 131 29.80 -46.12 13.22
C LYS A 131 31.10 -46.91 13.41
N GLU A 132 31.85 -46.60 14.46
CA GLU A 132 33.04 -47.39 14.80
C GLU A 132 32.63 -48.83 15.07
N ARG A 133 33.27 -49.71 14.30
CA ARG A 133 33.08 -51.14 14.26
C ARG A 133 33.94 -51.73 15.38
N ILE A 134 33.34 -52.10 16.52
CA ILE A 134 34.04 -52.87 17.54
C ILE A 134 34.28 -54.28 16.97
N ILE A 135 35.42 -54.50 16.33
CA ILE A 135 36.01 -55.82 16.14
C ILE A 135 37.31 -55.80 16.94
N GLY A 136 37.25 -56.33 18.15
CA GLY A 136 38.41 -56.67 18.97
C GLY A 136 38.07 -57.93 19.75
N PRO A 137 38.97 -58.91 19.87
CA PRO A 137 38.68 -60.17 20.54
C PRO A 137 38.50 -59.96 22.04
N ALA A 138 37.61 -60.77 22.63
CA ALA A 138 37.37 -60.83 24.07
C ALA A 138 38.68 -61.12 24.81
N ARG A 139 39.12 -60.20 25.67
CA ARG A 139 40.08 -60.49 26.74
C ARG A 139 39.37 -60.39 28.09
N ARG A 140 39.67 -61.37 28.94
CA ARG A 140 39.14 -61.60 30.29
C ARG A 140 39.30 -60.39 31.23
N PRO A 141 38.46 -60.29 32.28
CA PRO A 141 38.48 -59.19 33.23
C PRO A 141 39.75 -59.25 34.10
N VAL A 142 40.38 -58.10 34.33
CA VAL A 142 41.33 -57.89 35.43
C VAL A 142 40.68 -56.93 36.41
N GLU A 143 40.46 -57.44 37.62
CA GLU A 143 39.91 -56.73 38.76
C GLU A 143 40.89 -55.67 39.30
N GLY A 144 40.34 -54.56 39.76
CA GLY A 144 40.96 -53.77 40.82
C GLY A 144 41.65 -52.49 40.39
N SER A 145 40.95 -51.35 40.48
CA SER A 145 41.20 -50.38 41.55
C SER A 145 40.31 -49.13 41.38
N LEU A 146 39.50 -48.88 42.40
CA LEU A 146 38.72 -47.66 42.57
C LEU A 146 39.66 -46.54 42.98
N ILE A 147 39.94 -45.57 42.11
CA ILE A 147 40.46 -44.26 42.54
C ILE A 147 39.70 -43.15 41.80
N ASN A 148 38.68 -42.71 42.51
CA ASN A 148 38.19 -41.35 42.74
C ASN A 148 38.38 -40.25 41.68
N ARG A 149 37.23 -39.61 41.45
CA ARG A 149 37.02 -38.32 40.79
C ARG A 149 37.95 -37.25 41.34
N SER A 150 38.76 -36.64 40.48
CA SER A 150 39.04 -35.20 40.55
C SER A 150 39.75 -34.75 39.27
N ASN A 151 39.31 -33.58 38.77
CA ASN A 151 39.99 -32.72 37.79
C ASN A 151 39.90 -33.22 36.33
N ILE A 152 39.23 -32.53 35.42
CA ILE A 152 39.65 -31.23 34.87
C ILE A 152 38.40 -30.39 34.49
N LEU A 153 38.17 -29.31 35.22
CA LEU A 153 37.74 -28.03 34.63
C LEU A 153 39.06 -27.27 34.36
N PRO A 154 39.19 -26.45 33.29
CA PRO A 154 38.38 -25.24 33.20
C PRO A 154 38.09 -24.72 31.78
N THR A 155 37.31 -23.65 31.72
CA THR A 155 37.19 -22.68 30.60
C THR A 155 36.49 -23.12 29.30
N ALA A 156 35.19 -22.85 29.24
CA ALA A 156 34.56 -22.37 28.01
C ALA A 156 33.48 -21.35 28.37
N HIS A 157 33.94 -20.11 28.40
CA HIS A 157 33.18 -18.89 28.55
C HIS A 157 32.32 -18.69 27.29
N ILE A 158 31.07 -19.17 27.29
CA ILE A 158 30.05 -18.73 26.32
C ILE A 158 28.71 -18.66 27.05
N LEU A 159 28.51 -17.59 27.81
CA LEU A 159 27.18 -17.03 27.96
C LEU A 159 27.11 -15.74 27.16
N CYS A 160 25.93 -15.54 26.57
CA CYS A 160 25.39 -14.28 26.07
C CYS A 160 25.88 -13.82 24.69
N PHE A 161 25.04 -14.01 23.65
CA PHE A 161 23.95 -13.06 23.40
C PHE A 161 22.99 -13.55 22.30
N CYS A 162 21.73 -13.17 22.47
CA CYS A 162 20.69 -13.02 21.44
C CYS A 162 19.74 -14.21 21.20
N GLN A 163 18.97 -14.57 22.22
CA GLN A 163 17.60 -15.06 22.04
C GLN A 163 16.62 -13.91 22.30
N LEU A 164 15.68 -13.74 21.37
CA LEU A 164 14.57 -12.80 21.34
C LEU A 164 13.63 -12.97 22.56
N SER A 165 12.91 -11.89 22.88
CA SER A 165 11.51 -11.84 23.38
C SER A 165 11.09 -12.75 24.53
#